data_AF-A0A946DQL5-F1
#
_entry.id   AF-A0A946DQL5-F1
#
_cell.length_a   1.000
_cell.length_b   1.000
_cell.length_c   1.000
_cell.angle_alpha   90.00
_cell.angle_beta   90.00
_cell.angle_gamma   90.00
#
_symmetry.space_group_name_H-M   'P 1'
#
loop_
_entity.id
_entity.type
_entity.pdbx_description
1 polymer ?
#
loop_
_entity_poly.entity_id
_entity_poly.type
_entity_poly.pdbx_seq_one_letter_code
_entity_poly.pdbx_strand_id
1 'polypeptide(L)'
;MRKLSTGLLKPKDKERSWLKMWWLPLTTLLVALIATPWLIGPACPRKIVIATGSRTGAYFAFAQQYREILARDGIDLEIRNTAGSIENTQLLMADDSGVSLAIIQGGTATDKSMPELRSLASLYKEPIWVFYRGDKTVQRLTDLRGKRIAIGAQGSGTRAVALDLLQENHIATSDGTNSATKSVSLNTEQSVAAIKSGDVDAAFFVISPHAPVIRDLLETEGVRLMSFHRADAYHRQHPYLSRVTLEEGVLDLANNTPAEDSLLLAPTANLVASDNLHPALVPLLVKAANEIHKQGSILQEPGEFPSVKHVEYPMNAVAGRYFKSGPSILYRYLPFWAAARINQMKLFLLPLCTLLLPLLKTAPPLYRWRIRSRIYRWYRVLREVDQKLRQPGETASLAEDIDVLKTLESELAEVSVPLSYMEEFYNLRLHTAFVLERLQQRQRDETPNIRAAA
;
A
#
# COMPACT_ATOMS: atom_id res chain seq x y z
N MET A 1 49.92 -37.65 41.35
CA MET A 1 48.48 -37.34 41.19
C MET A 1 48.30 -36.13 40.26
N ARG A 2 48.08 -36.36 38.96
CA ARG A 2 47.43 -35.37 38.07
C ARG A 2 46.27 -36.07 37.37
N LYS A 3 45.05 -35.71 37.77
CA LYS A 3 43.80 -36.03 37.08
C LYS A 3 43.83 -35.45 35.67
N LEU A 4 44.23 -36.24 34.67
CA LEU A 4 43.95 -35.92 33.25
C LEU A 4 43.17 -37.01 32.54
N SER A 5 43.00 -38.18 33.15
CA SER A 5 42.18 -39.26 32.62
C SER A 5 40.83 -39.28 33.33
N THR A 6 39.73 -39.28 32.55
CA THR A 6 38.32 -39.67 32.85
C THR A 6 37.22 -38.64 32.55
N GLY A 7 37.52 -37.41 32.10
CA GLY A 7 36.47 -36.40 31.84
C GLY A 7 36.25 -35.96 30.39
N LEU A 8 37.19 -36.22 29.46
CA LEU A 8 37.29 -35.39 28.25
C LEU A 8 36.48 -35.86 27.04
N LEU A 9 36.11 -37.14 26.95
CA LEU A 9 35.73 -37.71 25.66
C LEU A 9 34.55 -38.68 25.80
N LYS A 10 33.33 -38.13 25.90
CA LYS A 10 32.09 -38.86 25.58
C LYS A 10 31.71 -38.56 24.12
N PRO A 11 31.42 -39.57 23.28
CA PRO A 11 30.96 -39.34 21.92
C PRO A 11 29.53 -38.80 21.97
N LYS A 12 29.37 -37.47 21.86
CA LYS A 12 28.06 -36.84 21.74
C LYS A 12 27.75 -36.55 20.27
N ASP A 13 26.85 -37.37 19.73
CA ASP A 13 26.05 -37.26 18.51
C ASP A 13 26.71 -36.72 17.23
N LYS A 14 27.02 -37.69 16.35
CA LYS A 14 27.32 -37.56 14.93
C LYS A 14 26.27 -36.72 14.19
N GLU A 15 26.74 -35.90 13.25
CA GLU A 15 25.98 -35.13 12.25
C GLU A 15 24.99 -34.04 12.68
N ARG A 16 24.28 -34.13 13.82
CA ARG A 16 23.32 -33.09 14.24
C ARG A 16 23.95 -31.86 14.94
N SER A 17 25.26 -31.87 15.19
CA SER A 17 25.94 -30.81 15.94
C SER A 17 26.02 -29.45 15.23
N TRP A 18 26.06 -29.41 13.89
CA TRP A 18 26.15 -28.14 13.15
C TRP A 18 24.76 -27.47 13.05
N LEU A 19 23.71 -28.29 12.86
CA LEU A 19 22.31 -27.88 13.03
C LEU A 19 22.12 -27.27 14.44
N LYS A 20 22.69 -27.86 15.49
CA LYS A 20 22.64 -27.32 16.86
C LYS A 20 23.41 -25.99 17.09
N MET A 21 24.14 -25.45 16.12
CA MET A 21 24.76 -24.12 16.24
C MET A 21 23.99 -23.06 15.44
N TRP A 22 23.47 -23.44 14.28
CA TRP A 22 22.69 -22.56 13.41
C TRP A 22 21.20 -22.58 13.73
N TRP A 23 20.69 -23.61 14.39
CA TRP A 23 19.27 -23.66 14.75
C TRP A 23 18.88 -22.48 15.62
N LEU A 24 19.66 -22.05 16.61
CA LEU A 24 19.31 -20.88 17.43
C LEU A 24 19.13 -19.61 16.59
N PRO A 25 20.13 -19.15 15.80
CA PRO A 25 19.94 -17.95 14.98
C PRO A 25 18.96 -18.16 13.82
N LEU A 26 18.85 -19.37 13.26
CA LEU A 26 17.90 -19.67 12.18
C LEU A 26 16.46 -19.76 12.71
N THR A 27 16.25 -20.30 13.90
CA THR A 27 14.96 -20.37 14.59
C THR A 27 14.57 -18.99 15.11
N THR A 28 15.47 -18.16 15.63
CA THR A 28 15.14 -16.79 15.98
C THR A 28 14.80 -15.96 14.75
N LEU A 29 15.48 -16.17 13.63
CA LEU A 29 15.14 -15.54 12.35
C LEU A 29 13.79 -16.04 11.80
N LEU A 30 13.51 -17.35 11.91
CA LEU A 30 12.24 -17.96 11.50
C LEU A 30 11.08 -17.49 12.41
N VAL A 31 11.30 -17.43 13.72
CA VAL A 31 10.34 -16.90 14.69
C VAL A 31 10.12 -15.41 14.46
N ALA A 32 11.16 -14.63 14.16
CA ALA A 32 11.00 -13.23 13.77
C ALA A 32 10.18 -13.10 12.47
N LEU A 33 10.43 -13.95 11.47
CA LEU A 33 9.65 -13.99 10.24
C LEU A 33 8.18 -14.40 10.50
N ILE A 34 7.93 -15.37 11.36
CA ILE A 34 6.57 -15.82 11.73
C ILE A 34 5.86 -14.80 12.64
N ALA A 35 6.62 -14.05 13.45
CA ALA A 35 6.12 -13.01 14.33
C ALA A 35 5.88 -11.68 13.58
N THR A 36 6.51 -11.44 12.42
CA THR A 36 6.25 -10.22 11.64
C THR A 36 4.76 -9.98 11.37
N PRO A 37 3.93 -10.97 11.00
CA PRO A 37 2.48 -10.82 10.94
C PRO A 37 1.79 -10.20 12.15
N TRP A 38 2.28 -10.48 13.36
CA TRP A 38 1.73 -10.01 14.63
C TRP A 38 2.22 -8.61 15.00
N LEU A 39 3.37 -8.21 14.46
CA LEU A 39 3.97 -6.88 14.63
C LEU A 39 3.43 -5.87 13.60
N ILE A 40 2.93 -6.33 12.44
CA ILE A 40 2.49 -5.49 11.31
C ILE A 40 0.97 -5.33 11.30
N GLY A 41 0.41 -4.81 12.40
CA GLY A 41 -0.98 -4.33 12.46
C GLY A 41 -2.09 -5.31 11.99
N PRO A 42 -3.35 -4.85 11.95
CA PRO A 42 -4.42 -5.64 11.38
C PRO A 42 -4.21 -5.85 9.88
N ALA A 43 -4.65 -7.01 9.38
CA ALA A 43 -4.69 -7.27 7.94
C ALA A 43 -5.51 -6.19 7.22
N CYS A 44 -5.21 -5.98 5.93
CA CYS A 44 -5.97 -5.05 5.09
C CYS A 44 -7.48 -5.32 5.29
N PRO A 45 -8.27 -4.31 5.67
CA PRO A 45 -9.69 -4.51 5.92
C PRO A 45 -10.34 -4.97 4.63
N ARG A 46 -11.25 -5.93 4.76
CA ARG A 46 -12.05 -6.44 3.63
C ARG A 46 -13.32 -5.65 3.41
N LYS A 47 -13.70 -4.79 4.35
CA LYS A 47 -14.88 -3.96 4.26
C LYS A 47 -14.48 -2.49 4.37
N ILE A 48 -14.96 -1.67 3.45
CA ILE A 48 -14.83 -0.22 3.48
C ILE A 48 -16.17 0.44 3.14
N VAL A 49 -16.39 1.65 3.64
CA VAL A 49 -17.63 2.40 3.41
C VAL A 49 -17.31 3.65 2.58
N ILE A 50 -18.07 3.84 1.50
CA ILE A 50 -18.02 5.04 0.66
C ILE A 50 -19.27 5.91 0.84
N ALA A 51 -19.08 7.18 1.19
CA ALA A 51 -20.16 8.17 1.20
C ALA A 51 -20.35 8.79 -0.19
N THR A 52 -21.61 8.93 -0.61
CA THR A 52 -21.97 9.27 -1.99
C THR A 52 -22.98 10.41 -2.08
N GLY A 53 -24.22 10.13 -2.41
CA GLY A 53 -25.28 11.11 -2.56
C GLY A 53 -26.62 10.42 -2.74
N SER A 54 -27.55 11.10 -3.42
CA SER A 54 -28.84 10.52 -3.80
C SER A 54 -28.67 9.21 -4.58
N ARG A 55 -29.61 8.28 -4.37
CA ARG A 55 -29.66 6.98 -5.08
C ARG A 55 -29.81 7.12 -6.60
N THR A 56 -30.37 8.23 -7.07
CA THR A 56 -30.51 8.56 -8.49
C THR A 56 -29.33 9.35 -9.05
N GLY A 57 -28.36 9.72 -8.20
CA GLY A 57 -27.23 10.56 -8.57
C GLY A 57 -26.02 9.79 -9.13
N ALA A 58 -25.14 10.52 -9.82
CA ALA A 58 -23.92 9.97 -10.41
C ALA A 58 -22.97 9.34 -9.37
N TYR A 59 -22.83 9.93 -8.18
CA TYR A 59 -21.98 9.38 -7.12
C TYR A 59 -22.39 7.96 -6.73
N PHE A 60 -23.69 7.73 -6.56
CA PHE A 60 -24.20 6.40 -6.23
C PHE A 60 -23.99 5.41 -7.37
N ALA A 61 -24.25 5.83 -8.62
CA ALA A 61 -24.05 4.99 -9.80
C ALA A 61 -22.58 4.58 -9.99
N PHE A 62 -21.63 5.52 -9.83
CA PHE A 62 -20.21 5.20 -9.89
C PHE A 62 -19.77 4.34 -8.72
N ALA A 63 -20.22 4.61 -7.49
CA ALA A 63 -19.90 3.79 -6.33
C ALA A 63 -20.34 2.32 -6.48
N GLN A 64 -21.43 2.04 -7.20
CA GLN A 64 -21.80 0.68 -7.54
C GLN A 64 -20.78 0.01 -8.46
N GLN A 65 -20.25 0.72 -9.45
CA GLN A 65 -19.17 0.20 -10.30
C GLN A 65 -17.88 -0.02 -9.50
N TYR A 66 -17.53 0.89 -8.58
CA TYR A 66 -16.41 0.68 -7.66
C TYR A 66 -16.61 -0.59 -6.84
N ARG A 67 -17.81 -0.82 -6.31
CA ARG A 67 -18.13 -2.03 -5.53
C ARG A 67 -17.94 -3.30 -6.35
N GLU A 68 -18.41 -3.33 -7.59
CA GLU A 68 -18.25 -4.48 -8.49
C GLU A 68 -16.77 -4.77 -8.82
N ILE A 69 -15.98 -3.72 -9.08
CA ILE A 69 -14.55 -3.88 -9.39
C ILE A 69 -13.77 -4.34 -8.16
N LEU A 70 -14.01 -3.73 -7.00
CA LEU A 70 -13.32 -4.07 -5.74
C LEU A 70 -13.68 -5.48 -5.24
N ALA A 71 -14.90 -5.96 -5.50
CA ALA A 71 -15.31 -7.31 -5.16
C ALA A 71 -14.46 -8.38 -5.86
N ARG A 72 -13.90 -8.09 -7.04
CA ARG A 72 -12.96 -8.99 -7.77
C ARG A 72 -11.69 -9.26 -6.96
N ASP A 73 -11.29 -8.33 -6.11
CA ASP A 73 -10.12 -8.43 -5.22
C ASP A 73 -10.51 -8.80 -3.77
N GLY A 74 -11.76 -9.20 -3.53
CA GLY A 74 -12.27 -9.64 -2.22
C GLY A 74 -12.53 -8.51 -1.23
N ILE A 75 -12.74 -7.28 -1.72
CA ILE A 75 -13.08 -6.11 -0.92
C ILE A 75 -14.58 -5.81 -1.09
N ASP A 76 -15.30 -5.82 0.03
CA ASP A 76 -16.68 -5.39 0.16
C ASP A 76 -16.75 -3.86 0.35
N LEU A 77 -17.46 -3.18 -0.57
CA LEU A 77 -17.68 -1.74 -0.53
C LEU A 77 -19.14 -1.46 -0.14
N GLU A 78 -19.35 -1.01 1.08
CA GLU A 78 -20.66 -0.52 1.53
C GLU A 78 -20.87 0.91 1.01
N ILE A 79 -22.01 1.16 0.38
CA ILE A 79 -22.35 2.47 -0.15
C ILE A 79 -23.29 3.17 0.84
N ARG A 80 -22.85 4.31 1.37
CA ARG A 80 -23.65 5.19 2.23
C ARG A 80 -24.27 6.29 1.37
N ASN A 81 -25.60 6.33 1.32
CA ASN A 81 -26.35 7.44 0.74
C ASN A 81 -26.32 8.64 1.68
N THR A 82 -26.20 9.83 1.10
CA THR A 82 -26.09 11.12 1.82
C THR A 82 -26.78 12.22 1.01
N ALA A 83 -26.87 13.42 1.56
CA ALA A 83 -27.31 14.64 0.90
C ALA A 83 -26.28 15.19 -0.13
N GLY A 84 -25.04 14.69 -0.09
CA GLY A 84 -23.98 15.05 -1.04
C GLY A 84 -22.68 15.47 -0.36
N SER A 85 -21.91 16.33 -1.03
CA SER A 85 -20.50 16.59 -0.69
C SER A 85 -20.27 17.17 0.70
N ILE A 86 -21.16 18.05 1.20
CA ILE A 86 -21.01 18.65 2.54
C ILE A 86 -21.15 17.58 3.64
N GLU A 87 -22.18 16.73 3.56
CA GLU A 87 -22.36 15.61 4.48
C GLU A 87 -21.23 14.58 4.34
N ASN A 88 -20.77 14.32 3.11
CA ASN A 88 -19.66 13.40 2.86
C ASN A 88 -18.36 13.83 3.55
N THR A 89 -18.03 15.13 3.48
CA THR A 89 -16.87 15.68 4.16
C THR A 89 -17.03 15.55 5.67
N GLN A 90 -18.21 15.84 6.22
CA GLN A 90 -18.48 15.68 7.66
C GLN A 90 -18.33 14.23 8.12
N LEU A 91 -18.84 13.26 7.34
CA LEU A 91 -18.70 11.84 7.64
C LEU A 91 -17.24 11.38 7.57
N LEU A 92 -16.44 11.87 6.60
CA LEU A 92 -15.03 11.52 6.52
C LEU A 92 -14.20 12.03 7.70
N MET A 93 -14.59 13.16 8.30
CA MET A 93 -13.93 13.73 9.47
C MET A 93 -14.41 13.12 10.79
N ALA A 94 -15.61 12.54 10.82
CA ALA A 94 -16.15 11.92 12.02
C ALA A 94 -15.53 10.52 12.23
N ASP A 95 -14.73 10.37 13.29
CA ASP A 95 -14.02 9.12 13.64
C ASP A 95 -14.96 7.90 13.81
N ASP A 96 -16.20 8.13 14.23
CA ASP A 96 -17.21 7.10 14.52
C ASP A 96 -18.14 6.80 13.34
N SER A 97 -18.01 7.51 12.21
CA SER A 97 -18.92 7.34 11.07
C SER A 97 -18.74 6.00 10.33
N GLY A 98 -17.55 5.41 10.45
CA GLY A 98 -17.11 4.25 9.67
C GLY A 98 -16.82 4.55 8.20
N VAL A 99 -16.96 5.80 7.75
CA VAL A 99 -16.71 6.23 6.37
C VAL A 99 -15.21 6.50 6.19
N SER A 100 -14.60 5.83 5.21
CA SER A 100 -13.17 5.98 4.89
C SER A 100 -12.92 6.51 3.48
N LEU A 101 -13.98 6.60 2.68
CA LEU A 101 -13.94 7.05 1.29
C LEU A 101 -15.19 7.90 1.01
N ALA A 102 -15.08 8.92 0.19
CA ALA A 102 -16.24 9.63 -0.32
C ALA A 102 -15.99 10.25 -1.69
N ILE A 103 -17.07 10.52 -2.42
CA ILE A 103 -17.03 11.36 -3.62
C ILE A 103 -17.45 12.78 -3.23
N ILE A 104 -16.61 13.77 -3.50
CA ILE A 104 -16.79 15.17 -3.09
C ILE A 104 -16.65 16.07 -4.32
N GLN A 105 -17.58 17.01 -4.48
CA GLN A 105 -17.52 18.02 -5.53
C GLN A 105 -16.44 19.06 -5.20
N GLY A 106 -15.60 19.40 -6.18
CA GLY A 106 -14.66 20.50 -6.05
C GLY A 106 -15.37 21.82 -5.71
N GLY A 107 -14.74 22.64 -4.88
CA GLY A 107 -15.30 23.91 -4.40
C GLY A 107 -16.21 23.81 -3.18
N THR A 108 -16.45 22.61 -2.65
CA THR A 108 -17.28 22.42 -1.44
C THR A 108 -16.47 22.31 -0.15
N ALA A 109 -15.14 22.33 -0.21
CA ALA A 109 -14.32 22.31 0.99
C ALA A 109 -14.33 23.67 1.71
N THR A 110 -14.75 23.67 2.98
CA THR A 110 -14.71 24.85 3.86
C THR A 110 -13.28 25.25 4.23
N ASP A 111 -12.38 24.27 4.33
CA ASP A 111 -10.93 24.46 4.50
C ASP A 111 -10.19 23.40 3.69
N LYS A 112 -9.36 23.84 2.75
CA LYS A 112 -8.56 22.96 1.88
C LYS A 112 -7.27 22.47 2.53
N SER A 113 -6.91 23.05 3.67
CA SER A 113 -5.72 22.69 4.44
C SER A 113 -5.94 21.57 5.45
N MET A 114 -7.15 20.99 5.50
CA MET A 114 -7.50 19.91 6.41
C MET A 114 -6.50 18.75 6.30
N PRO A 115 -5.70 18.48 7.34
CA PRO A 115 -4.60 17.52 7.26
C PRO A 115 -5.09 16.07 7.15
N GLU A 116 -6.32 15.80 7.58
CA GLU A 116 -6.92 14.47 7.72
C GLU A 116 -7.54 13.92 6.43
N LEU A 117 -7.72 14.78 5.42
CA LEU A 117 -8.37 14.42 4.15
C LEU A 117 -7.36 14.42 3.01
N ARG A 118 -7.39 13.37 2.19
CA ARG A 118 -6.49 13.19 1.07
C ARG A 118 -7.24 12.84 -0.21
N SER A 119 -7.00 13.61 -1.27
CA SER A 119 -7.52 13.27 -2.59
C SER A 119 -6.78 12.06 -3.15
N LEU A 120 -7.52 11.06 -3.62
CA LEU A 120 -6.97 9.92 -4.37
C LEU A 120 -6.89 10.27 -5.85
N ALA A 121 -7.93 10.89 -6.41
CA ALA A 121 -7.98 11.37 -7.78
C ALA A 121 -9.17 12.30 -8.00
N SER A 122 -9.07 13.19 -8.99
CA SER A 122 -10.25 13.72 -9.66
C SER A 122 -10.83 12.67 -10.62
N LEU A 123 -12.15 12.62 -10.75
CA LEU A 123 -12.88 11.51 -11.38
C LEU A 123 -13.60 11.89 -12.67
N TYR A 124 -14.32 13.01 -12.69
CA TYR A 124 -15.06 13.49 -13.85
C TYR A 124 -15.54 14.93 -13.63
N LYS A 125 -15.97 15.60 -14.71
CA LYS A 125 -16.55 16.94 -14.66
C LYS A 125 -18.06 16.91 -14.38
N GLU A 126 -18.51 17.79 -13.51
CA GLU A 126 -19.91 17.96 -13.12
C GLU A 126 -20.43 19.30 -13.66
N PRO A 127 -21.03 19.34 -14.86
CA PRO A 127 -21.48 20.59 -15.46
C PRO A 127 -22.53 21.28 -14.59
N ILE A 128 -22.38 22.60 -14.47
CA ILE A 128 -23.36 23.52 -13.91
C ILE A 128 -24.29 23.95 -15.04
N TRP A 129 -25.54 23.54 -14.94
CA TRP A 129 -26.61 23.95 -15.83
C TRP A 129 -27.35 25.12 -15.19
N VAL A 130 -27.48 26.21 -15.93
CA VAL A 130 -28.36 27.32 -15.56
C VAL A 130 -29.40 27.45 -16.65
N PHE A 131 -30.57 26.87 -16.40
CA PHE A 131 -31.71 27.06 -17.28
C PHE A 131 -32.47 28.32 -16.86
N TYR A 132 -32.99 29.05 -17.83
CA TYR A 132 -33.81 30.23 -17.59
C TYR A 132 -35.01 30.28 -18.54
N ARG A 133 -36.04 31.01 -18.12
CA ARG A 133 -37.23 31.26 -18.93
C ARG A 133 -37.17 32.63 -19.61
N GLY A 134 -37.51 32.66 -20.90
CA GLY A 134 -37.71 33.88 -21.69
C GLY A 134 -36.82 33.98 -22.93
N ASP A 135 -37.15 34.96 -23.78
CA ASP A 135 -36.57 35.05 -25.13
C ASP A 135 -35.22 35.77 -25.17
N LYS A 136 -34.94 36.61 -24.16
CA LYS A 136 -33.69 37.36 -24.09
C LYS A 136 -32.54 36.42 -23.72
N THR A 137 -31.51 36.39 -24.54
CA THR A 137 -30.30 35.62 -24.27
C THR A 137 -29.64 36.10 -22.97
N VAL A 138 -29.53 35.19 -22.01
CA VAL A 138 -28.79 35.37 -20.75
C VAL A 138 -27.39 34.80 -20.94
N GLN A 139 -26.36 35.59 -20.65
CA GLN A 139 -24.95 35.16 -20.81
C GLN A 139 -24.12 35.37 -19.53
N ARG A 140 -24.65 36.15 -18.58
CA ARG A 140 -23.99 36.44 -17.31
C ARG A 140 -24.96 36.23 -16.17
N LEU A 141 -24.44 35.75 -15.04
CA LEU A 141 -25.24 35.60 -13.82
C LEU A 141 -25.88 36.92 -13.37
N THR A 142 -25.22 38.05 -13.60
CA THR A 142 -25.76 39.39 -13.30
C THR A 142 -27.05 39.72 -14.03
N ASP A 143 -27.32 39.06 -15.17
CA ASP A 143 -28.55 39.25 -15.95
C ASP A 143 -29.76 38.60 -15.25
N LEU A 144 -29.51 37.72 -14.26
CA LEU A 144 -30.52 37.11 -13.40
C LEU A 144 -30.85 37.96 -12.17
N ARG A 145 -30.30 39.17 -12.05
CA ARG A 145 -30.64 40.08 -10.93
C ARG A 145 -32.14 40.42 -10.99
N GLY A 146 -32.81 40.34 -9.85
CA GLY A 146 -34.25 40.58 -9.76
C GLY A 146 -35.14 39.36 -10.01
N LYS A 147 -34.54 38.19 -10.30
CA LYS A 147 -35.26 36.96 -10.67
C LYS A 147 -35.51 36.03 -9.49
N ARG A 148 -36.46 35.10 -9.66
CA ARG A 148 -36.68 33.94 -8.79
C ARG A 148 -35.79 32.81 -9.28
N ILE A 149 -34.84 32.37 -8.46
CA ILE A 149 -33.82 31.41 -8.86
C ILE A 149 -33.93 30.17 -7.97
N ALA A 150 -34.20 29.01 -8.57
CA ALA A 150 -34.06 27.74 -7.88
C ALA A 150 -32.57 27.41 -7.75
N ILE A 151 -32.08 27.33 -6.52
CA ILE A 151 -30.64 27.16 -6.22
C ILE A 151 -30.31 25.73 -5.74
N GLY A 152 -31.25 24.81 -5.76
CA GLY A 152 -31.07 23.45 -5.25
C GLY A 152 -31.43 23.28 -3.76
N ALA A 153 -31.51 22.02 -3.34
CA ALA A 153 -31.95 21.65 -2.00
C ALA A 153 -30.92 22.05 -0.93
N GLN A 154 -31.38 22.20 0.31
CA GLN A 154 -30.52 22.48 1.46
C GLN A 154 -29.47 21.37 1.64
N GLY A 155 -28.20 21.74 1.85
CA GLY A 155 -27.08 20.81 1.98
C GLY A 155 -26.53 20.22 0.67
N SER A 156 -27.15 20.52 -0.49
CA SER A 156 -26.69 19.99 -1.79
C SER A 156 -25.48 20.73 -2.35
N GLY A 157 -24.67 20.04 -3.16
CA GLY A 157 -23.55 20.64 -3.90
C GLY A 157 -23.99 21.69 -4.93
N THR A 158 -25.19 21.53 -5.51
CA THR A 158 -25.81 22.54 -6.37
C THR A 158 -26.04 23.84 -5.62
N ARG A 159 -26.55 23.78 -4.38
CA ARG A 159 -26.77 24.97 -3.55
C ARG A 159 -25.48 25.69 -3.20
N ALA A 160 -24.46 24.94 -2.79
CA ALA A 160 -23.16 25.52 -2.47
C ALA A 160 -22.61 26.34 -3.65
N VAL A 161 -22.53 25.72 -4.83
CA VAL A 161 -22.00 26.38 -6.03
C VAL A 161 -22.90 27.52 -6.52
N ALA A 162 -24.23 27.36 -6.49
CA ALA A 162 -25.14 28.41 -6.90
C ALA A 162 -25.00 29.65 -6.01
N LEU A 163 -24.94 29.47 -4.68
CA LEU A 163 -24.76 30.57 -3.74
C LEU A 163 -23.40 31.25 -3.92
N ASP A 164 -22.31 30.49 -4.03
CA ASP A 164 -20.97 31.03 -4.21
C ASP A 164 -20.88 31.87 -5.50
N LEU A 165 -21.37 31.33 -6.61
CA LEU A 165 -21.38 32.05 -7.89
C LEU A 165 -22.27 33.30 -7.85
N LEU A 166 -23.46 33.23 -7.24
CA LEU A 166 -24.34 34.40 -7.14
C LEU A 166 -23.74 35.48 -6.23
N GLN A 167 -23.16 35.09 -5.09
CA GLN A 167 -22.50 35.99 -4.15
C GLN A 167 -21.30 36.69 -4.78
N GLU A 168 -20.46 35.97 -5.52
CA GLU A 168 -19.30 36.53 -6.21
C GLU A 168 -19.69 37.55 -7.27
N ASN A 169 -20.86 37.40 -7.89
CA ASN A 169 -21.41 38.39 -8.83
C ASN A 169 -22.20 39.51 -8.13
N HIS A 170 -22.12 39.60 -6.80
CA HIS A 170 -22.85 40.56 -5.97
C HIS A 170 -24.36 40.52 -6.23
N ILE A 171 -24.90 39.32 -6.34
CA ILE A 171 -26.33 39.07 -6.41
C ILE A 171 -26.75 38.61 -5.02
N ALA A 172 -27.24 39.55 -4.22
CA ALA A 172 -27.78 39.21 -2.92
C ALA A 172 -28.98 38.28 -3.11
N THR A 173 -28.89 37.08 -2.58
CA THR A 173 -30.00 36.13 -2.50
C THR A 173 -30.43 36.06 -1.04
N SER A 174 -31.70 36.33 -0.77
CA SER A 174 -32.27 35.99 0.53
C SER A 174 -33.51 35.13 0.32
N ASP A 175 -33.76 34.24 1.26
CA ASP A 175 -34.99 33.45 1.31
C ASP A 175 -36.21 34.32 1.74
N GLY A 176 -36.05 35.65 1.81
CA GLY A 176 -37.03 36.62 2.33
C GLY A 176 -37.28 37.83 1.42
N THR A 177 -38.20 38.70 1.84
CA THR A 177 -38.80 39.78 1.03
C THR A 177 -37.91 40.98 0.70
N ASN A 178 -36.67 41.04 1.21
CA ASN A 178 -35.83 42.25 1.17
C ASN A 178 -34.66 42.18 0.18
N SER A 179 -34.53 41.11 -0.62
CA SER A 179 -33.58 41.08 -1.73
C SER A 179 -34.30 41.17 -3.07
N ALA A 180 -33.71 41.89 -4.03
CA ALA A 180 -34.26 42.01 -5.38
C ALA A 180 -34.35 40.63 -6.07
N THR A 181 -33.37 39.76 -5.84
CA THR A 181 -33.34 38.37 -6.32
C THR A 181 -33.83 37.43 -5.23
N LYS A 182 -34.80 36.55 -5.54
CA LYS A 182 -35.36 35.57 -4.60
C LYS A 182 -34.75 34.20 -4.84
N SER A 183 -34.05 33.64 -3.84
CA SER A 183 -33.61 32.25 -3.88
C SER A 183 -34.74 31.32 -3.46
N VAL A 184 -34.90 30.20 -4.18
CA VAL A 184 -35.85 29.14 -3.83
C VAL A 184 -35.09 27.83 -3.66
N SER A 185 -35.28 27.20 -2.51
CA SER A 185 -34.63 25.94 -2.15
C SER A 185 -35.52 24.79 -2.60
N LEU A 186 -35.22 24.19 -3.76
CA LEU A 186 -36.00 23.11 -4.35
C LEU A 186 -35.10 21.92 -4.68
N ASN A 187 -35.60 20.70 -4.56
CA ASN A 187 -34.89 19.53 -5.10
C ASN A 187 -34.93 19.52 -6.64
N THR A 188 -34.27 18.55 -7.28
CA THR A 188 -34.18 18.49 -8.74
C THR A 188 -35.55 18.43 -9.41
N GLU A 189 -36.42 17.53 -8.96
CA GLU A 189 -37.75 17.33 -9.55
C GLU A 189 -38.64 18.57 -9.38
N GLN A 190 -38.62 19.18 -8.19
CA GLN A 190 -39.32 20.43 -7.90
C GLN A 190 -38.78 21.60 -8.73
N SER A 191 -37.46 21.69 -8.92
CA SER A 191 -36.85 22.76 -9.72
C SER A 191 -37.26 22.67 -11.19
N VAL A 192 -37.36 21.45 -11.73
CA VAL A 192 -37.83 21.19 -13.09
C VAL A 192 -39.29 21.59 -13.25
N ALA A 193 -40.15 21.16 -12.32
CA ALA A 193 -41.56 21.54 -12.34
C ALA A 193 -41.72 23.07 -12.25
N ALA A 194 -40.99 23.71 -11.33
CA ALA A 194 -41.07 25.15 -11.09
C ALA A 194 -40.55 25.98 -12.28
N ILE A 195 -39.48 25.57 -12.95
CA ILE A 195 -39.01 26.30 -14.14
C ILE A 195 -39.99 26.10 -15.30
N LYS A 196 -40.57 24.90 -15.47
CA LYS A 196 -41.57 24.57 -16.50
C LYS A 196 -42.91 25.30 -16.31
N SER A 197 -43.36 25.49 -15.07
CA SER A 197 -44.57 26.26 -14.75
C SER A 197 -44.36 27.77 -14.76
N GLY A 198 -43.09 28.23 -14.68
CA GLY A 198 -42.77 29.64 -14.52
C GLY A 198 -42.88 30.15 -13.07
N ASP A 199 -42.90 29.25 -12.09
CA ASP A 199 -42.82 29.58 -10.66
C ASP A 199 -41.43 30.10 -10.28
N VAL A 200 -40.40 29.71 -11.04
CA VAL A 200 -39.06 30.31 -11.01
C VAL A 200 -38.66 30.76 -12.41
N ASP A 201 -37.81 31.79 -12.47
CA ASP A 201 -37.32 32.36 -13.72
C ASP A 201 -36.00 31.72 -14.18
N ALA A 202 -35.24 31.14 -13.24
CA ALA A 202 -34.03 30.37 -13.52
C ALA A 202 -33.84 29.23 -12.51
N ALA A 203 -33.11 28.19 -12.92
CA ALA A 203 -32.81 27.03 -12.07
C ALA A 203 -31.39 26.53 -12.30
N PHE A 204 -30.66 26.32 -11.20
CA PHE A 204 -29.34 25.70 -11.18
C PHE A 204 -29.46 24.20 -11.03
N PHE A 205 -28.64 23.47 -11.79
CA PHE A 205 -28.45 22.03 -11.61
C PHE A 205 -26.96 21.70 -11.70
N VAL A 206 -26.49 20.79 -10.85
CA VAL A 206 -25.15 20.19 -10.98
C VAL A 206 -25.35 18.68 -11.05
N ILE A 207 -25.51 18.18 -12.27
CA ILE A 207 -25.86 16.79 -12.56
C ILE A 207 -25.22 16.34 -13.87
N SER A 208 -25.18 15.02 -14.07
CA SER A 208 -24.66 14.40 -15.31
C SER A 208 -25.36 14.95 -16.56
N PRO A 209 -24.62 15.19 -17.66
CA PRO A 209 -25.22 15.61 -18.92
C PRO A 209 -26.13 14.53 -19.55
N HIS A 210 -26.01 13.27 -19.11
CA HIS A 210 -26.89 12.17 -19.54
C HIS A 210 -28.16 12.03 -18.70
N ALA A 211 -28.37 12.89 -17.69
CA ALA A 211 -29.58 12.83 -16.88
C ALA A 211 -30.80 13.15 -17.76
N PRO A 212 -31.88 12.33 -17.76
CA PRO A 212 -33.05 12.55 -18.63
C PRO A 212 -33.66 13.94 -18.50
N VAL A 213 -33.58 14.51 -17.30
CA VAL A 213 -34.04 15.86 -16.98
C VAL A 213 -33.34 16.96 -17.79
N ILE A 214 -32.06 16.78 -18.18
CA ILE A 214 -31.33 17.78 -18.97
C ILE A 214 -31.88 17.83 -20.39
N ARG A 215 -32.11 16.67 -21.00
CA ARG A 215 -32.74 16.57 -22.32
C ARG A 215 -34.13 17.19 -22.30
N ASP A 216 -34.94 16.81 -21.31
CA ASP A 216 -36.28 17.34 -21.11
C ASP A 216 -36.30 18.88 -20.98
N LEU A 217 -35.36 19.48 -20.26
CA LEU A 217 -35.25 20.94 -20.14
C LEU A 217 -34.74 21.62 -21.42
N LEU A 218 -33.85 21.00 -22.19
CA LEU A 218 -33.36 21.53 -23.46
C LEU A 218 -34.45 21.51 -24.56
N GLU A 219 -35.36 20.55 -24.50
CA GLU A 219 -36.48 20.40 -25.43
C GLU A 219 -37.73 21.18 -24.99
N THR A 220 -37.75 21.76 -23.79
CA THR A 220 -38.90 22.50 -23.26
C THR A 220 -39.00 23.89 -23.89
N GLU A 221 -40.14 24.17 -24.52
CA GLU A 221 -40.42 25.48 -25.11
C GLU A 221 -40.37 26.62 -24.07
N GLY A 222 -39.69 27.72 -24.43
CA GLY A 222 -39.51 28.90 -23.59
C GLY A 222 -38.49 28.73 -22.45
N VAL A 223 -37.85 27.56 -22.32
CA VAL A 223 -36.71 27.31 -21.43
C VAL A 223 -35.44 27.28 -22.27
N ARG A 224 -34.40 28.00 -21.84
CA ARG A 224 -33.13 28.10 -22.56
C ARG A 224 -31.97 27.83 -21.60
N LEU A 225 -30.89 27.26 -22.14
CA LEU A 225 -29.63 27.07 -21.40
C LEU A 225 -28.81 28.36 -21.45
N MET A 226 -28.31 28.81 -20.29
CA MET A 226 -27.40 29.94 -20.20
C MET A 226 -25.98 29.51 -20.60
N SER A 227 -25.36 30.24 -21.53
CA SER A 227 -23.94 30.09 -21.86
C SER A 227 -23.10 31.03 -21.01
N PHE A 228 -22.13 30.50 -20.27
CA PHE A 228 -21.22 31.25 -19.41
C PHE A 228 -20.14 31.96 -20.24
N HIS A 229 -20.44 33.16 -20.76
CA HIS A 229 -19.48 33.96 -21.53
C HIS A 229 -18.17 34.24 -20.76
N ARG A 230 -18.21 34.23 -19.41
CA ARG A 230 -17.04 34.45 -18.55
C ARG A 230 -16.44 33.15 -17.99
N ALA A 231 -16.69 32.00 -18.61
CA ALA A 231 -16.22 30.71 -18.10
C ALA A 231 -14.70 30.68 -17.82
N ASP A 232 -13.88 31.25 -18.71
CA ASP A 232 -12.43 31.33 -18.51
C ASP A 232 -12.03 32.20 -17.31
N ALA A 233 -12.79 33.25 -16.99
CA ALA A 233 -12.53 34.09 -15.83
C ALA A 233 -12.80 33.34 -14.52
N TYR A 234 -13.93 32.64 -14.44
CA TYR A 234 -14.25 31.79 -13.28
C TYR A 234 -13.22 30.67 -13.12
N HIS A 235 -12.83 29.99 -14.20
CA HIS A 235 -11.79 28.95 -14.14
C HIS A 235 -10.46 29.48 -13.56
N ARG A 236 -10.06 30.71 -13.93
CA ARG A 236 -8.83 31.34 -13.42
C ARG A 236 -8.93 31.75 -11.96
N GLN A 237 -10.10 32.19 -11.51
CA GLN A 237 -10.33 32.59 -10.12
C GLN A 237 -10.56 31.38 -9.20
N HIS A 238 -11.13 30.31 -9.76
CA HIS A 238 -11.53 29.10 -9.06
C HIS A 238 -10.94 27.86 -9.73
N PRO A 239 -9.75 27.42 -9.30
CA PRO A 239 -9.07 26.27 -9.91
C PRO A 239 -9.84 24.95 -9.86
N TYR A 240 -10.90 24.84 -9.04
CA TYR A 240 -11.76 23.66 -9.00
C TYR A 240 -12.81 23.64 -10.11
N LEU A 241 -13.12 24.79 -10.72
CA LEU A 241 -14.00 24.90 -11.88
C LEU A 241 -13.20 24.71 -13.15
N SER A 242 -13.72 23.93 -14.09
CA SER A 242 -13.23 23.83 -15.46
C SER A 242 -14.19 24.53 -16.41
N ARG A 243 -13.65 25.16 -17.45
CA ARG A 243 -14.43 25.49 -18.65
C ARG A 243 -14.72 24.19 -19.41
N VAL A 244 -15.97 24.01 -19.82
CA VAL A 244 -16.36 22.97 -20.78
C VAL A 244 -17.26 23.56 -21.85
N THR A 245 -17.15 23.05 -23.07
CA THR A 245 -18.09 23.37 -24.15
C THR A 245 -19.04 22.20 -24.28
N LEU A 246 -20.35 22.50 -24.29
CA LEU A 246 -21.36 21.57 -24.75
C LEU A 246 -21.57 21.84 -26.24
N GLU A 247 -20.98 21.00 -27.07
CA GLU A 247 -20.98 21.15 -28.54
C GLU A 247 -22.40 21.00 -29.11
N GLU A 248 -22.67 21.73 -30.19
CA GLU A 248 -23.88 21.62 -31.00
C GLU A 248 -24.18 20.14 -31.37
N GLY A 249 -25.44 19.72 -31.17
CA GLY A 249 -25.91 18.39 -31.53
C GLY A 249 -25.38 17.22 -30.67
N VAL A 250 -24.54 17.46 -29.66
CA VAL A 250 -23.83 16.39 -28.93
C VAL A 250 -24.76 15.41 -28.18
N LEU A 251 -25.97 15.83 -27.80
CA LEU A 251 -26.94 14.97 -27.12
C LEU A 251 -27.86 14.24 -28.10
N ASP A 252 -28.15 14.88 -29.24
CA ASP A 252 -28.97 14.32 -30.31
C ASP A 252 -28.60 14.97 -31.64
N LEU A 253 -27.86 14.24 -32.47
CA LEU A 253 -27.42 14.72 -33.79
C LEU A 253 -28.58 14.85 -34.77
N ALA A 254 -29.65 14.06 -34.62
CA ALA A 254 -30.79 14.10 -35.53
C ALA A 254 -31.67 15.33 -35.27
N ASN A 255 -31.88 15.65 -33.99
CA ASN A 255 -32.67 16.80 -33.57
C ASN A 255 -31.83 18.06 -33.30
N ASN A 256 -30.52 18.02 -33.55
CA ASN A 256 -29.55 19.07 -33.26
C ASN A 256 -29.68 19.63 -31.83
N THR A 257 -29.54 18.77 -30.82
CA THR A 257 -29.65 19.14 -29.41
C THR A 257 -28.29 19.03 -28.71
N PRO A 258 -27.76 20.12 -28.10
CA PRO A 258 -28.28 21.49 -28.13
C PRO A 258 -28.14 22.12 -29.54
N ALA A 259 -28.94 23.16 -29.81
CA ALA A 259 -28.98 23.81 -31.12
C ALA A 259 -27.77 24.71 -31.44
N GLU A 260 -26.94 25.01 -30.43
CA GLU A 260 -25.73 25.82 -30.56
C GLU A 260 -24.74 25.44 -29.45
N ASP A 261 -23.46 25.74 -29.66
CA ASP A 261 -22.41 25.56 -28.65
C ASP A 261 -22.72 26.39 -27.40
N SER A 262 -22.64 25.75 -26.24
CA SER A 262 -22.85 26.41 -24.94
C SER A 262 -21.63 26.24 -24.05
N LEU A 263 -21.09 27.36 -23.56
CA LEU A 263 -20.01 27.34 -22.56
C LEU A 263 -20.61 27.09 -21.19
N LEU A 264 -20.12 26.05 -20.51
CA LEU A 264 -20.52 25.71 -19.15
C LEU A 264 -19.30 25.78 -18.21
N LEU A 265 -19.62 25.92 -16.93
CA LEU A 265 -18.66 25.70 -15.85
C LEU A 265 -18.90 24.31 -15.28
N ALA A 266 -17.83 23.60 -14.97
CA ALA A 266 -17.91 22.28 -14.38
C ALA A 266 -16.92 22.12 -13.23
N PRO A 267 -17.36 22.07 -11.96
CA PRO A 267 -16.54 21.52 -10.90
C PRO A 267 -16.12 20.09 -11.22
N THR A 268 -15.06 19.66 -10.56
CA THR A 268 -14.55 18.29 -10.71
C THR A 268 -14.94 17.44 -9.52
N ALA A 269 -15.53 16.27 -9.75
CA ALA A 269 -15.79 15.29 -8.71
C ALA A 269 -14.46 14.65 -8.26
N ASN A 270 -14.26 14.52 -6.95
CA ASN A 270 -13.03 14.02 -6.34
C ASN A 270 -13.30 12.79 -5.50
N LEU A 271 -12.47 11.76 -5.67
CA LEU A 271 -12.41 10.64 -4.74
C LEU A 271 -11.50 11.01 -3.58
N VAL A 272 -12.07 11.14 -2.39
CA VAL A 272 -11.37 11.60 -1.20
C VAL A 272 -11.38 10.49 -0.15
N ALA A 273 -10.24 10.28 0.48
CA ALA A 273 -10.08 9.35 1.58
C ALA A 273 -9.77 10.09 2.88
N SER A 274 -10.22 9.52 3.99
CA SER A 274 -9.73 9.92 5.31
C SER A 274 -8.38 9.26 5.60
N ASP A 275 -7.64 9.80 6.55
CA ASP A 275 -6.36 9.23 7.01
C ASP A 275 -6.52 7.81 7.63
N ASN A 276 -7.75 7.42 7.98
CA ASN A 276 -8.09 6.07 8.45
C ASN A 276 -8.14 5.02 7.32
N LEU A 277 -8.09 5.43 6.04
CA LEU A 277 -8.07 4.49 4.92
C LEU A 277 -6.74 3.71 4.88
N HIS A 278 -6.85 2.38 4.94
CA HIS A 278 -5.67 1.52 4.90
C HIS A 278 -4.87 1.71 3.58
N PRO A 279 -3.57 2.05 3.62
CA PRO A 279 -2.79 2.43 2.43
C PRO A 279 -2.71 1.38 1.31
N ALA A 280 -2.90 0.09 1.64
CA ALA A 280 -2.92 -0.97 0.63
C ALA A 280 -4.15 -0.91 -0.29
N LEU A 281 -5.25 -0.27 0.12
CA LEU A 281 -6.45 -0.15 -0.70
C LEU A 281 -6.32 0.95 -1.77
N VAL A 282 -5.44 1.94 -1.55
CA VAL A 282 -5.30 3.09 -2.46
C VAL A 282 -4.97 2.66 -3.91
N PRO A 283 -4.00 1.77 -4.18
CA PRO A 283 -3.75 1.31 -5.55
C PRO A 283 -4.96 0.61 -6.20
N LEU A 284 -5.76 -0.14 -5.43
CA LEU A 284 -6.99 -0.77 -5.95
C LEU A 284 -8.03 0.28 -6.33
N LEU A 285 -8.21 1.29 -5.48
CA LEU A 285 -9.14 2.39 -5.71
C LEU A 285 -8.74 3.20 -6.95
N VAL A 286 -7.45 3.53 -7.11
CA VAL A 286 -6.97 4.25 -8.30
C VAL A 286 -7.08 3.39 -9.55
N LYS A 287 -6.83 2.07 -9.45
CA LYS A 287 -7.06 1.13 -10.56
C LYS A 287 -8.53 1.09 -10.96
N ALA A 288 -9.45 0.98 -10.01
CA ALA A 288 -10.88 1.01 -10.24
C ALA A 288 -11.33 2.35 -10.86
N ALA A 289 -10.82 3.47 -10.34
CA ALA A 289 -11.07 4.79 -10.90
C ALA A 289 -10.62 4.87 -12.37
N ASN A 290 -9.47 4.28 -12.70
CA ASN A 290 -8.97 4.24 -14.06
C ASN A 290 -9.80 3.33 -14.99
N GLU A 291 -10.35 2.23 -14.50
CA GLU A 291 -11.25 1.38 -15.29
C GLU A 291 -12.58 2.08 -15.58
N ILE A 292 -13.13 2.80 -14.60
CA ILE A 292 -14.42 3.48 -14.70
C ILE A 292 -14.32 4.76 -15.55
N HIS A 293 -13.35 5.63 -15.26
CA HIS A 293 -13.37 7.02 -15.75
C HIS A 293 -12.52 7.27 -17.00
N LYS A 294 -11.68 6.33 -17.43
CA LYS A 294 -10.78 6.49 -18.58
C LYS A 294 -11.48 6.68 -19.92
N GLN A 295 -12.71 6.18 -20.07
CA GLN A 295 -13.40 6.20 -21.37
C GLN A 295 -13.77 7.62 -21.84
N GLY A 296 -13.80 8.60 -20.94
CA GLY A 296 -14.28 9.95 -21.23
C GLY A 296 -15.80 10.06 -21.17
N SER A 297 -16.32 11.20 -21.60
CA SER A 297 -17.75 11.46 -21.78
C SER A 297 -17.94 12.57 -22.81
N ILE A 298 -19.17 12.97 -23.08
CA ILE A 298 -19.48 14.09 -23.97
C ILE A 298 -18.90 15.45 -23.53
N LEU A 299 -18.41 15.57 -22.28
CA LEU A 299 -17.81 16.81 -21.73
C LEU A 299 -16.32 16.66 -21.36
N GLN A 300 -15.75 15.48 -21.55
CA GLN A 300 -14.38 15.19 -21.12
C GLN A 300 -13.71 14.18 -22.04
N GLU A 301 -12.45 14.43 -22.37
CA GLU A 301 -11.72 13.63 -23.35
C GLU A 301 -11.39 12.23 -22.81
N PRO A 302 -11.27 11.20 -23.67
CA PRO A 302 -10.75 9.91 -23.27
C PRO A 302 -9.36 10.03 -22.65
N GLY A 303 -9.19 9.44 -21.46
CA GLY A 303 -7.95 9.51 -20.69
C GLY A 303 -7.72 10.82 -19.93
N GLU A 304 -8.67 11.77 -19.95
CA GLU A 304 -8.58 12.98 -19.11
C GLU A 304 -8.67 12.65 -17.61
N PHE A 305 -9.50 11.66 -17.26
CA PHE A 305 -9.70 11.19 -15.90
C PHE A 305 -9.46 9.68 -15.77
N PRO A 306 -9.12 9.17 -14.57
CA PRO A 306 -8.86 9.92 -13.34
C PRO A 306 -7.55 10.74 -13.41
N SER A 307 -7.48 11.84 -12.68
CA SER A 307 -6.36 12.79 -12.76
C SER A 307 -5.87 13.26 -11.39
N VAL A 308 -4.66 13.82 -11.39
CA VAL A 308 -4.07 14.54 -10.25
C VAL A 308 -4.32 16.05 -10.32
N LYS A 309 -4.88 16.53 -11.44
CA LYS A 309 -5.24 17.93 -11.64
C LYS A 309 -6.61 18.21 -11.00
N HIS A 310 -6.82 19.45 -10.58
CA HIS A 310 -8.09 19.93 -10.01
C HIS A 310 -8.56 19.12 -8.80
N VAL A 311 -7.61 18.63 -7.99
CA VAL A 311 -7.93 17.94 -6.75
C VAL A 311 -8.32 18.90 -5.65
N GLU A 312 -9.34 18.53 -4.87
CA GLU A 312 -9.90 19.41 -3.84
C GLU A 312 -9.01 19.50 -2.58
N TYR A 313 -8.49 18.35 -2.12
CA TYR A 313 -7.60 18.21 -0.96
C TYR A 313 -6.18 17.80 -1.39
N PRO A 314 -5.17 17.93 -0.51
CA PRO A 314 -3.82 17.48 -0.81
C PRO A 314 -3.77 16.02 -1.29
N MET A 315 -2.94 15.76 -2.28
CA MET A 315 -2.83 14.45 -2.93
C MET A 315 -2.32 13.38 -1.95
N ASN A 316 -2.99 12.21 -1.93
CA ASN A 316 -2.48 11.04 -1.22
C ASN A 316 -1.13 10.59 -1.80
N ALA A 317 -0.13 10.36 -0.94
CA ALA A 317 1.22 10.02 -1.39
C ALA A 317 1.32 8.69 -2.17
N VAL A 318 0.45 7.71 -1.88
CA VAL A 318 0.39 6.44 -2.62
C VAL A 318 -0.28 6.66 -3.98
N ALA A 319 -1.40 7.37 -4.02
CA ALA A 319 -2.09 7.69 -5.27
C ALA A 319 -1.22 8.54 -6.21
N GLY A 320 -0.60 9.60 -5.69
CA GLY A 320 0.31 10.46 -6.47
C GLY A 320 1.50 9.70 -7.06
N ARG A 321 2.04 8.69 -6.36
CA ARG A 321 3.06 7.79 -6.91
C ARG A 321 2.50 6.88 -7.99
N TYR A 322 1.29 6.37 -7.80
CA TYR A 322 0.62 5.53 -8.80
C TYR A 322 0.46 6.29 -10.12
N PHE A 323 0.03 7.55 -10.11
CA PHE A 323 -0.08 8.35 -11.33
C PHE A 323 1.27 8.66 -11.99
N LYS A 324 2.35 8.83 -11.21
CA LYS A 324 3.69 9.14 -11.74
C LYS A 324 4.42 7.92 -12.31
N SER A 325 4.26 6.75 -11.69
CA SER A 325 5.11 5.57 -11.96
C SER A 325 4.32 4.30 -12.27
N GLY A 326 2.99 4.37 -12.23
CA GLY A 326 2.10 3.22 -12.36
C GLY A 326 2.04 2.37 -11.07
N PRO A 327 1.40 1.19 -11.15
CA PRO A 327 1.39 0.24 -10.03
C PRO A 327 2.82 -0.19 -9.69
N SER A 328 3.08 -0.42 -8.41
CA SER A 328 4.38 -0.96 -7.98
C SER A 328 4.63 -2.33 -8.61
N ILE A 329 5.91 -2.72 -8.73
CA ILE A 329 6.31 -4.03 -9.29
C ILE A 329 5.54 -5.18 -8.63
N LEU A 330 5.30 -5.09 -7.32
CA LEU A 330 4.52 -6.10 -6.58
C LEU A 330 3.09 -6.22 -7.11
N TYR A 331 2.38 -5.09 -7.25
CA TYR A 331 1.00 -5.07 -7.75
C TYR A 331 0.90 -5.35 -9.26
N ARG A 332 2.02 -5.32 -9.99
CA ARG A 332 2.06 -5.68 -11.42
C ARG A 332 2.09 -7.19 -11.66
N TYR A 333 2.77 -7.94 -10.80
CA TYR A 333 3.02 -9.38 -11.03
C TYR A 333 2.32 -10.30 -10.03
N LEU A 334 1.87 -9.79 -8.89
CA LEU A 334 1.26 -10.60 -7.83
C LEU A 334 -0.22 -10.25 -7.64
N PRO A 335 -1.08 -11.23 -7.26
CA PRO A 335 -2.43 -10.96 -6.78
C PRO A 335 -2.44 -9.96 -5.63
N PHE A 336 -3.53 -9.18 -5.50
CA PHE A 336 -3.64 -8.11 -4.51
C PHE A 336 -3.24 -8.54 -3.09
N TRP A 337 -3.78 -9.66 -2.60
CA TRP A 337 -3.51 -10.15 -1.25
C TRP A 337 -2.01 -10.40 -0.99
N ALA A 338 -1.30 -10.93 -1.99
CA ALA A 338 0.12 -11.23 -1.89
C ALA A 338 0.95 -9.94 -1.95
N ALA A 339 0.61 -9.05 -2.89
CA ALA A 339 1.28 -7.76 -3.04
C ALA A 339 1.10 -6.89 -1.79
N ALA A 340 -0.11 -6.82 -1.23
CA ALA A 340 -0.42 -6.09 -0.01
C ALA A 340 0.39 -6.63 1.18
N ARG A 341 0.47 -7.96 1.34
CA ARG A 341 1.21 -8.59 2.44
C ARG A 341 2.72 -8.38 2.33
N ILE A 342 3.29 -8.57 1.15
CA ILE A 342 4.73 -8.35 0.93
C ILE A 342 5.08 -6.88 1.12
N ASN A 343 4.24 -5.96 0.63
CA ASN A 343 4.47 -4.53 0.78
C ASN A 343 4.45 -4.08 2.25
N GLN A 344 3.67 -4.74 3.10
CA GLN A 344 3.70 -4.56 4.55
C GLN A 344 4.97 -5.17 5.17
N MET A 345 5.34 -6.39 4.76
CA MET A 345 6.49 -7.11 5.32
C MET A 345 7.84 -6.53 4.88
N LYS A 346 7.91 -5.75 3.78
CA LYS A 346 9.18 -5.25 3.24
C LYS A 346 10.01 -4.44 4.25
N LEU A 347 9.35 -3.71 5.16
CA LEU A 347 10.04 -2.94 6.20
C LEU A 347 10.84 -3.83 7.16
N PHE A 348 10.41 -5.08 7.33
CA PHE A 348 11.05 -6.07 8.20
C PHE A 348 11.90 -7.07 7.41
N LEU A 349 11.44 -7.49 6.23
CA LEU A 349 12.18 -8.38 5.33
C LEU A 349 13.51 -7.77 4.90
N LEU A 350 13.57 -6.47 4.60
CA LEU A 350 14.81 -5.83 4.20
C LEU A 350 15.89 -5.90 5.30
N PRO A 351 15.64 -5.41 6.55
CA PRO A 351 16.56 -5.59 7.68
C PRO A 351 16.90 -7.05 7.95
N LEU A 352 15.91 -7.95 7.91
CA LEU A 352 16.11 -9.37 8.17
C LEU A 352 17.03 -10.02 7.13
N CYS A 353 16.80 -9.74 5.84
CA CYS A 353 17.67 -10.18 4.76
C CYS A 353 19.08 -9.59 4.90
N THR A 354 19.21 -8.31 5.27
CA THR A 354 20.52 -7.70 5.50
C THR A 354 21.27 -8.32 6.69
N LEU A 355 20.58 -8.81 7.72
CA LEU A 355 21.19 -9.54 8.84
C LEU A 355 21.51 -10.99 8.47
N LEU A 356 20.67 -11.61 7.64
CA LEU A 356 20.82 -13.00 7.20
C LEU A 356 22.05 -13.20 6.32
N LEU A 357 22.35 -12.25 5.43
CA LEU A 357 23.50 -12.32 4.51
C LEU A 357 24.87 -12.48 5.22
N PRO A 358 25.26 -11.66 6.21
CA PRO A 358 26.51 -11.85 6.94
C PRO A 358 26.47 -13.12 7.78
N LEU A 359 25.30 -13.51 8.30
CA LEU A 359 25.14 -14.76 9.04
C LEU A 359 25.45 -15.97 8.13
N LEU A 360 24.87 -16.01 6.93
CA LEU A 360 25.17 -17.05 5.93
C LEU A 360 26.67 -17.05 5.54
N LYS A 361 27.29 -15.88 5.39
CA LYS A 361 28.71 -15.75 5.04
C LYS A 361 29.66 -16.19 6.18
N THR A 362 29.24 -16.05 7.43
CA THR A 362 30.02 -16.47 8.61
C THR A 362 29.87 -17.96 8.92
N ALA A 363 28.89 -18.65 8.33
CA ALA A 363 28.67 -20.07 8.53
C ALA A 363 29.85 -20.96 8.09
N PRO A 364 30.38 -20.82 6.85
CA PRO A 364 31.53 -21.59 6.43
C PRO A 364 32.77 -21.41 7.33
N PRO A 365 33.31 -20.19 7.59
CA PRO A 365 34.56 -20.05 8.35
C PRO A 365 34.46 -20.54 9.80
N LEU A 366 33.32 -20.34 10.48
CA LEU A 366 33.12 -20.85 11.83
C LEU A 366 33.07 -22.38 11.87
N TYR A 367 32.45 -23.01 10.87
CA TYR A 367 32.47 -24.46 10.70
C TYR A 367 33.91 -24.97 10.53
N ARG A 368 34.70 -24.32 9.68
CA ARG A 368 36.12 -24.64 9.46
C ARG A 368 36.93 -24.55 10.76
N TRP A 369 36.78 -23.44 11.49
CA TRP A 369 37.48 -23.21 12.76
C TRP A 369 37.18 -24.29 13.80
N ARG A 370 35.92 -24.72 13.92
CA ARG A 370 35.52 -25.74 14.90
C ARG A 370 36.10 -27.12 14.58
N ILE A 371 36.07 -27.54 13.32
CA ILE A 371 36.66 -28.82 12.90
C ILE A 371 38.17 -28.82 13.16
N ARG A 372 38.85 -27.74 12.77
CA ARG A 372 40.30 -27.59 13.01
C ARG A 372 40.65 -27.57 14.49
N SER A 373 39.86 -26.87 15.30
CA SER A 373 40.04 -26.82 16.76
C SER A 373 39.90 -28.18 17.43
N ARG A 374 39.07 -29.08 16.88
CA ARG A 374 39.00 -30.48 17.35
C ARG A 374 40.28 -31.23 17.00
N ILE A 375 40.73 -31.15 15.76
CA ILE A 375 41.98 -31.80 15.30
C ILE A 375 43.18 -31.31 16.13
N TYR A 376 43.28 -30.02 16.41
CA TYR A 376 44.36 -29.45 17.23
C TYR A 376 44.39 -29.95 18.68
N ARG A 377 43.24 -30.29 19.27
CA ARG A 377 43.22 -30.85 20.64
C ARG A 377 43.90 -32.20 20.70
N TRP A 378 43.63 -33.08 19.73
CA TRP A 378 44.31 -34.37 19.62
C TRP A 378 45.79 -34.22 19.29
N TYR A 379 46.13 -33.26 18.42
CA TYR A 379 47.52 -32.92 18.12
C TYR A 379 48.30 -32.44 19.35
N ARG A 380 47.64 -31.73 20.28
CA ARG A 380 48.24 -31.28 21.53
C ARG A 380 48.61 -32.45 22.45
N VAL A 381 47.69 -33.41 22.60
CA VAL A 381 47.94 -34.64 23.39
C VAL A 381 49.10 -35.44 22.80
N LEU A 382 49.11 -35.63 21.48
CA LEU A 382 50.20 -36.31 20.79
C LEU A 382 51.56 -35.60 20.98
N ARG A 383 51.56 -34.26 20.89
CA ARG A 383 52.79 -33.46 21.04
C ARG A 383 53.32 -33.48 22.48
N GLU A 384 52.44 -33.49 23.48
CA GLU A 384 52.83 -33.64 24.88
C GLU A 384 53.54 -34.98 25.12
N VAL A 385 53.02 -36.08 24.54
CA VAL A 385 53.65 -37.40 24.60
C VAL A 385 54.98 -37.45 23.81
N ASP A 386 55.03 -36.92 22.57
CA ASP A 386 56.28 -36.88 21.77
C ASP A 386 57.38 -36.04 22.45
N GLN A 387 57.01 -34.96 23.14
CA GLN A 387 57.98 -34.14 23.88
C GLN A 387 58.57 -34.87 25.08
N LYS A 388 57.76 -35.59 25.86
CA LYS A 388 58.26 -36.44 26.96
C LYS A 388 59.22 -37.51 26.44
N LEU A 389 58.92 -38.10 25.28
CA LEU A 389 59.74 -39.10 24.61
C LEU A 389 61.17 -38.62 24.34
N ARG A 390 61.35 -37.33 24.08
CA ARG A 390 62.65 -36.70 23.78
C ARG A 390 63.45 -36.31 25.02
N GLN A 391 62.89 -36.38 26.23
CA GLN A 391 63.61 -36.12 27.48
C GLN A 391 64.09 -37.46 28.08
N PRO A 392 65.41 -37.74 28.07
CA PRO A 392 65.94 -39.00 28.60
C PRO A 392 65.94 -38.96 30.13
N GLY A 393 65.08 -39.74 30.80
CA GLY A 393 65.14 -39.93 32.25
C GLY A 393 63.88 -40.44 32.96
N GLU A 394 62.69 -40.40 32.34
CA GLU A 394 61.43 -40.81 33.00
C GLU A 394 60.90 -42.16 32.49
N THR A 395 61.46 -43.28 32.97
CA THR A 395 60.97 -44.64 32.65
C THR A 395 59.62 -44.97 33.31
N ALA A 396 59.21 -44.25 34.36
CA ALA A 396 57.97 -44.48 35.10
C ALA A 396 56.67 -44.05 34.35
N SER A 397 56.77 -43.34 33.22
CA SER A 397 55.62 -42.81 32.46
C SER A 397 55.31 -43.62 31.19
N LEU A 398 56.16 -44.57 30.79
CA LEU A 398 56.12 -45.15 29.44
C LEU A 398 54.87 -46.01 29.17
N ALA A 399 54.43 -46.81 30.15
CA ALA A 399 53.21 -47.61 30.04
C ALA A 399 51.94 -46.75 30.03
N GLU A 400 51.93 -45.64 30.78
CA GLU A 400 50.82 -44.68 30.84
C GLU A 400 50.71 -43.91 29.51
N ASP A 401 51.83 -43.44 28.95
CA ASP A 401 51.85 -42.72 27.68
C ASP A 401 51.43 -43.63 26.49
N ILE A 402 51.76 -44.93 26.52
CA ILE A 402 51.28 -45.92 25.54
C ILE A 402 49.76 -46.10 25.64
N ASP A 403 49.20 -46.19 26.85
CA ASP A 403 47.76 -46.36 27.06
C ASP A 403 46.97 -45.12 26.60
N VAL A 404 47.52 -43.91 26.86
CA VAL A 404 46.97 -42.64 26.38
C VAL A 404 46.93 -42.60 24.85
N LEU A 405 48.01 -43.02 24.16
CA LEU A 405 48.05 -43.02 22.70
C LEU A 405 47.17 -44.12 22.07
N LYS A 406 47.04 -45.30 22.69
CA LYS A 406 46.08 -46.34 22.25
C LYS A 406 44.63 -45.86 22.38
N THR A 407 44.33 -45.17 23.48
CA THR A 407 43.00 -44.55 23.67
C THR A 407 42.77 -43.50 22.58
N LEU A 408 43.74 -42.63 22.32
CA LEU A 408 43.67 -41.63 21.26
C LEU A 408 43.48 -42.26 19.87
N GLU A 409 44.19 -43.34 19.54
CA GLU A 409 44.05 -44.06 18.28
C GLU A 409 42.65 -44.66 18.11
N SER A 410 42.10 -45.27 19.16
CA SER A 410 40.74 -45.82 19.15
C SER A 410 39.68 -44.74 18.91
N GLU A 411 39.83 -43.56 19.51
CA GLU A 411 38.94 -42.42 19.29
C GLU A 411 39.07 -41.86 17.87
N LEU A 412 40.30 -41.78 17.34
CA LEU A 412 40.53 -41.35 15.96
C LEU A 412 39.97 -42.35 14.93
N ALA A 413 39.80 -43.63 15.27
CA ALA A 413 39.17 -44.61 14.38
C ALA A 413 37.65 -44.40 14.23
N GLU A 414 36.98 -43.85 15.26
CA GLU A 414 35.51 -43.67 15.25
C GLU A 414 35.04 -42.32 14.66
N VAL A 415 35.96 -41.37 14.52
CA VAL A 415 35.68 -40.01 14.06
C VAL A 415 35.71 -39.93 12.53
N SER A 416 34.58 -39.53 11.94
CA SER A 416 34.49 -39.14 10.53
C SER A 416 34.72 -37.63 10.36
N VAL A 417 35.69 -37.26 9.52
CA VAL A 417 36.01 -35.85 9.20
C VAL A 417 35.61 -35.57 7.73
N PRO A 418 35.09 -34.37 7.39
CA PRO A 418 34.78 -34.02 6.00
C PRO A 418 36.00 -34.12 5.08
N LEU A 419 35.77 -34.43 3.79
CA LEU A 419 36.81 -34.63 2.77
C LEU A 419 37.87 -33.51 2.74
N SER A 420 37.46 -32.25 2.93
CA SER A 420 38.35 -31.08 2.92
C SER A 420 39.38 -31.04 4.06
N TYR A 421 39.26 -31.90 5.06
CA TYR A 421 40.13 -31.98 6.25
C TYR A 421 40.75 -33.37 6.44
N MET A 422 40.55 -34.28 5.48
CA MET A 422 41.02 -35.65 5.58
C MET A 422 42.56 -35.72 5.63
N GLU A 423 43.26 -34.85 4.89
CA GLU A 423 44.72 -34.80 4.92
C GLU A 423 45.28 -34.52 6.33
N GLU A 424 44.78 -33.47 6.98
CA GLU A 424 45.18 -33.08 8.34
C GLU A 424 44.85 -34.19 9.37
N PHE A 425 43.73 -34.90 9.16
CA PHE A 425 43.30 -36.00 10.00
C PHE A 425 44.12 -37.28 9.79
N TYR A 426 44.43 -37.64 8.54
CA TYR A 426 45.29 -38.80 8.24
C TYR A 426 46.72 -38.58 8.70
N ASN A 427 47.27 -37.38 8.54
CA ASN A 427 48.59 -37.03 9.07
C ASN A 427 48.66 -37.19 10.59
N LEU A 428 47.61 -36.77 11.31
CA LEU A 428 47.50 -37.00 12.75
C LEU A 428 47.52 -38.50 13.08
N ARG A 429 46.73 -39.33 12.37
CA ARG A 429 46.70 -40.79 12.59
C ARG A 429 48.06 -41.44 12.33
N LEU A 430 48.71 -41.08 11.23
CA LEU A 430 50.05 -41.58 10.88
C LEU A 430 51.08 -41.22 11.95
N HIS A 431 51.08 -39.97 12.43
CA HIS A 431 51.98 -39.56 13.50
C HIS A 431 51.67 -40.25 14.83
N THR A 432 50.40 -40.46 15.18
CA THR A 432 50.02 -41.22 16.38
C THR A 432 50.55 -42.65 16.31
N ALA A 433 50.36 -43.34 15.19
CA ALA A 433 50.87 -44.70 14.98
C ALA A 433 52.41 -44.75 15.07
N PHE A 434 53.10 -43.79 14.44
CA PHE A 434 54.56 -43.71 14.48
C PHE A 434 55.12 -43.49 15.90
N VAL A 435 54.53 -42.56 16.67
CA VAL A 435 54.96 -42.31 18.06
C VAL A 435 54.65 -43.51 18.96
N LEU A 436 53.51 -44.17 18.76
CA LEU A 436 53.14 -45.38 19.48
C LEU A 436 54.13 -46.52 19.22
N GLU A 437 54.51 -46.75 17.97
CA GLU A 437 55.50 -47.76 17.59
C GLU A 437 56.87 -47.48 18.24
N ARG A 438 57.29 -46.22 18.24
CA ARG A 438 58.55 -45.79 18.87
C ARG A 438 58.54 -45.99 20.40
N LEU A 439 57.43 -45.71 21.07
CA LEU A 439 57.27 -46.00 22.50
C LEU A 439 57.30 -47.50 22.78
N GLN A 440 56.61 -48.31 21.97
CA GLN A 440 56.61 -49.77 22.12
C GLN A 440 57.98 -50.39 21.85
N GLN A 441 58.76 -49.81 20.93
CA GLN A 441 60.13 -50.24 20.68
C GLN A 441 61.03 -49.91 21.87
N ARG A 442 60.95 -48.68 22.39
CA ARG A 442 61.69 -48.28 23.59
C ARG A 442 61.31 -49.10 24.83
N GLN A 443 60.03 -49.43 24.99
CA GLN A 443 59.57 -50.33 26.05
C GLN A 443 60.17 -51.73 25.92
N ARG A 444 60.30 -52.26 24.69
CA ARG A 444 60.96 -53.54 24.42
C ARG A 444 62.46 -53.48 24.72
N ASP A 445 63.12 -52.39 24.39
CA ASP A 445 64.55 -52.19 24.64
C ASP A 445 64.87 -51.98 26.15
N GLU A 446 63.95 -51.36 26.90
CA GLU A 446 64.06 -51.15 28.36
C GLU A 446 63.60 -52.35 29.21
N THR A 447 63.05 -53.42 28.61
CA THR A 447 62.66 -54.66 29.31
C THR A 447 63.65 -55.79 28.96
N PRO A 448 64.74 -56.01 29.72
CA PRO A 448 65.68 -57.07 29.40
C PRO A 448 65.05 -58.45 29.68
N ASN A 449 65.28 -59.34 28.73
CA ASN A 449 64.84 -60.72 28.67
C ASN A 449 65.13 -61.53 29.96
N ILE A 450 64.09 -61.84 30.76
CA ILE A 450 64.17 -62.77 31.92
C ILE A 450 64.19 -64.26 31.49
N ARG A 451 64.24 -64.59 30.20
CA ARG A 451 64.16 -65.99 29.72
C ARG A 451 65.49 -66.63 29.29
N ALA A 452 66.61 -66.29 29.92
CA ALA A 452 67.87 -67.04 29.71
C ALA A 452 68.70 -67.19 30.99
N ALA A 453 68.24 -68.02 31.92
CA ALA A 453 69.06 -68.77 32.87
C ALA A 453 68.19 -69.87 33.50
N ALA A 454 68.30 -71.08 32.94
CA ALA A 454 68.10 -72.31 33.68
C ALA A 454 69.41 -72.63 34.44
#